data_AF-A0A7M4ELG5-F1
#
_entry.id   AF-A0A7M4ELG5-F1
#
_cell.length_a   1.000
_cell.length_b   1.000
_cell.length_c   1.000
_cell.angle_alpha   90.00
_cell.angle_beta   90.00
_cell.angle_gamma   90.00
#
_symmetry.space_group_name_H-M   'P 1'
#
loop_
_entity.id
_entity.type
_entity.pdbx_description
1 polymer ?
#
loop_
_entity_poly.entity_id
_entity_poly.type
_entity_poly.pdbx_seq_one_letter_code
_entity_poly.pdbx_strand_id
1 'polypeptide(L)'
;MSSGDNKQLQTLTKPALHEKEAIELTERVFGLKVSEIRALPSYDDQNFHVRVTRKEGTADCADDYVLKIINSEDSQNPELIEVQTRIMMFLNAEGFPSAVPHLTKDGNIMSLESIGTGSLTKKYMVRLLTYLPGTPLAKCPTNPQILYEIGKLAARLDRVLSEKFHHPSVKSLHRGKFIWNLANVPLLDEYIHALGQSGYREVVSQVIQQFKEKILPNLSNFRACINHGDINDHNILVDSNPASSPEAAQYRVSGILDFSDMSYGYYVFEVAIAIMYMMIESKDPLSVGGHVLAGFESIVPLTPEERGALFLLVSGRFSQSLVVAAHTLQLYPENQEYLMITAGVGWKHLVQLFEVGQEAVEKIWFETADAYANAARA
;
A
#
# COMPACT_ATOMS: atom_id res chain seq x y z
N MET A 1 7.33 -27.89 16.03
CA MET A 1 5.92 -28.29 15.85
C MET A 1 4.99 -27.07 15.88
N SER A 2 5.34 -25.98 15.18
CA SER A 2 4.64 -24.68 15.24
C SER A 2 4.13 -24.20 13.87
N SER A 3 4.37 -24.96 12.81
CA SER A 3 3.95 -24.62 11.44
C SER A 3 2.51 -25.02 11.11
N GLY A 4 1.90 -25.93 11.89
CA GLY A 4 0.51 -26.37 11.69
C GLY A 4 -0.53 -25.36 12.18
N ASP A 5 -0.30 -24.77 13.37
CA ASP A 5 -1.22 -23.80 13.97
C ASP A 5 -1.24 -22.47 13.20
N ASN A 6 -0.08 -22.02 12.73
CA ASN A 6 0.03 -20.80 11.94
C ASN A 6 -0.56 -20.92 10.53
N LYS A 7 -0.63 -22.13 9.94
CA LYS A 7 -1.30 -22.44 8.64
C LYS A 7 -2.83 -22.38 8.73
N GLN A 8 -3.37 -22.72 9.90
CA GLN A 8 -4.80 -22.56 10.14
C GLN A 8 -5.13 -21.09 10.40
N LEU A 9 -4.25 -20.30 11.02
CA LEU A 9 -4.57 -18.96 11.47
C LEU A 9 -4.93 -17.94 10.35
N GLN A 10 -4.15 -17.85 9.27
CA GLN A 10 -4.42 -16.87 8.17
C GLN A 10 -5.58 -17.34 7.27
N THR A 11 -5.70 -18.66 7.03
CA THR A 11 -6.89 -19.24 6.38
C THR A 11 -8.15 -19.07 7.24
N LEU A 12 -8.00 -18.99 8.56
CA LEU A 12 -9.08 -18.68 9.48
C LEU A 12 -9.44 -17.18 9.46
N THR A 13 -8.50 -16.25 9.29
CA THR A 13 -8.80 -14.80 9.40
C THR A 13 -9.38 -14.20 8.14
N LYS A 14 -8.97 -14.66 6.95
CA LYS A 14 -9.51 -14.18 5.67
C LYS A 14 -10.98 -14.60 5.49
N PRO A 15 -11.89 -13.69 5.08
CA PRO A 15 -13.26 -14.06 4.76
C PRO A 15 -13.32 -14.94 3.50
N ALA A 16 -14.26 -15.87 3.47
CA ALA A 16 -14.44 -16.83 2.38
C ALA A 16 -15.90 -16.89 1.89
N LEU A 17 -16.53 -15.72 1.73
CA LEU A 17 -17.89 -15.63 1.22
C LEU A 17 -17.95 -16.02 -0.25
N HIS A 18 -19.01 -16.71 -0.64
CA HIS A 18 -19.37 -16.88 -2.04
C HIS A 18 -20.10 -15.63 -2.57
N GLU A 19 -20.15 -15.48 -3.89
CA GLU A 19 -20.80 -14.34 -4.55
C GLU A 19 -22.26 -14.16 -4.12
N LYS A 20 -23.00 -15.25 -3.91
CA LYS A 20 -24.38 -15.20 -3.42
C LYS A 20 -24.48 -14.58 -2.02
N GLU A 21 -23.58 -14.97 -1.11
CA GLU A 21 -23.54 -14.44 0.25
C GLU A 21 -23.12 -12.97 0.25
N ALA A 22 -22.20 -12.58 -0.63
CA ALA A 22 -21.78 -11.20 -0.82
C ALA A 22 -22.90 -10.32 -1.41
N ILE A 23 -23.73 -10.86 -2.33
CA ILE A 23 -24.96 -10.19 -2.80
C ILE A 23 -25.91 -9.98 -1.62
N GLU A 24 -26.28 -11.05 -0.91
CA GLU A 24 -27.22 -10.97 0.22
C GLU A 24 -26.74 -9.99 1.30
N LEU A 25 -25.44 -10.00 1.61
CA LEU A 25 -24.79 -9.06 2.51
C LEU A 25 -24.94 -7.62 2.01
N THR A 26 -24.66 -7.37 0.73
CA THR A 26 -24.75 -6.03 0.14
C THR A 26 -26.18 -5.49 0.18
N GLU A 27 -27.15 -6.28 -0.28
CA GLU A 27 -28.57 -5.89 -0.32
C GLU A 27 -29.13 -5.69 1.09
N ARG A 28 -28.71 -6.52 2.05
CA ARG A 28 -29.15 -6.44 3.45
C ARG A 28 -28.59 -5.21 4.16
N VAL A 29 -27.28 -4.98 4.08
CA VAL A 29 -26.57 -3.93 4.84
C VAL A 29 -26.69 -2.56 4.18
N PHE A 30 -26.56 -2.48 2.86
CA PHE A 30 -26.49 -1.22 2.11
C PHE A 30 -27.78 -0.89 1.34
N GLY A 31 -28.67 -1.87 1.11
CA GLY A 31 -29.98 -1.61 0.50
C GLY A 31 -29.97 -1.37 -1.00
N LEU A 32 -28.83 -1.64 -1.65
CA LEU A 32 -28.67 -1.58 -3.09
C LEU A 32 -28.97 -2.95 -3.69
N LYS A 33 -29.77 -2.98 -4.78
CA LYS A 33 -30.06 -4.22 -5.51
C LYS A 33 -28.88 -4.55 -6.42
N VAL A 34 -28.27 -5.71 -6.23
CA VAL A 34 -27.08 -6.11 -7.01
C VAL A 34 -27.51 -6.69 -8.35
N SER A 35 -26.96 -6.16 -9.45
CA SER A 35 -27.17 -6.71 -10.79
C SER A 35 -26.06 -7.66 -11.22
N GLU A 36 -24.82 -7.40 -10.79
CA GLU A 36 -23.65 -8.21 -11.09
C GLU A 36 -22.66 -8.11 -9.93
N ILE A 37 -21.99 -9.21 -9.62
CA ILE A 37 -20.90 -9.24 -8.65
C ILE A 37 -19.77 -10.11 -9.21
N ARG A 38 -18.53 -9.74 -8.91
CA ARG A 38 -17.36 -10.58 -9.19
C ARG A 38 -16.31 -10.41 -8.12
N ALA A 39 -15.61 -11.49 -7.78
CA ALA A 39 -14.45 -11.41 -6.88
C ALA A 39 -13.35 -10.52 -7.50
N LEU A 40 -12.67 -9.75 -6.65
CA LEU A 40 -11.45 -9.02 -6.99
C LEU A 40 -10.24 -9.68 -6.31
N PRO A 41 -9.02 -9.55 -6.87
CA PRO A 41 -7.81 -9.98 -6.19
C PRO A 41 -7.71 -9.33 -4.80
N SER A 42 -7.38 -10.15 -3.80
CA SER A 42 -7.20 -9.69 -2.42
C SER A 42 -6.32 -10.68 -1.64
N TYR A 43 -5.56 -10.16 -0.68
CA TYR A 43 -4.61 -10.96 0.10
C TYR A 43 -5.17 -11.34 1.48
N ASP A 44 -5.24 -10.41 2.45
CA ASP A 44 -5.80 -10.69 3.78
C ASP A 44 -7.32 -10.50 3.85
N ASP A 45 -7.85 -9.52 3.13
CA ASP A 45 -9.28 -9.20 3.06
C ASP A 45 -9.99 -9.94 1.92
N GLN A 46 -11.31 -9.78 1.80
CA GLN A 46 -12.08 -10.24 0.64
C GLN A 46 -12.80 -9.08 -0.04
N ASN A 47 -12.52 -8.90 -1.34
CA ASN A 47 -13.03 -7.78 -2.13
C ASN A 47 -13.93 -8.29 -3.26
N PHE A 48 -15.05 -7.60 -3.49
CA PHE A 48 -15.93 -7.85 -4.64
C PHE A 48 -16.21 -6.56 -5.38
N HIS A 49 -16.14 -6.61 -6.70
CA HIS A 49 -16.70 -5.56 -7.55
C HIS A 49 -18.21 -5.81 -7.67
N VAL A 50 -19.01 -4.79 -7.33
CA VAL A 50 -20.46 -4.86 -7.24
C VAL A 50 -21.07 -3.84 -8.18
N ARG A 51 -21.88 -4.28 -9.13
CA ARG A 51 -22.72 -3.41 -9.96
C ARG A 51 -24.14 -3.44 -9.44
N VAL A 52 -24.78 -2.28 -9.37
CA VAL A 52 -26.14 -2.14 -8.82
C VAL A 52 -27.13 -1.68 -9.88
N THR A 53 -28.39 -2.08 -9.71
CA THR A 53 -29.47 -1.59 -10.58
C THR A 53 -29.91 -0.20 -10.13
N ARG A 54 -29.82 0.81 -11.00
CA ARG A 54 -30.38 2.15 -10.71
C ARG A 54 -31.87 2.05 -10.39
N LYS A 55 -32.30 2.69 -9.31
CA LYS A 55 -33.72 3.04 -9.12
C LYS A 55 -33.96 4.37 -9.82
N GLU A 56 -34.99 4.45 -10.66
CA GLU A 56 -35.41 5.73 -11.24
C GLU A 56 -35.73 6.73 -10.11
N GLY A 57 -35.13 7.92 -10.17
CA GLY A 57 -35.38 9.00 -9.22
C GLY A 57 -34.52 9.03 -7.95
N THR A 58 -33.56 8.10 -7.76
CA THR A 58 -32.57 8.20 -6.67
C THR A 58 -31.31 8.94 -7.11
N ALA A 59 -30.80 9.84 -6.27
CA ALA A 59 -29.58 10.62 -6.52
C ALA A 59 -28.26 9.83 -6.36
N ASP A 60 -28.33 8.50 -6.19
CA ASP A 60 -27.13 7.65 -6.14
C ASP A 60 -26.41 7.73 -7.49
N CYS A 61 -25.19 8.25 -7.45
CA CYS A 61 -24.43 8.68 -8.62
C CYS A 61 -23.50 7.59 -9.19
N ALA A 62 -23.25 6.51 -8.45
CA ALA A 62 -22.34 5.45 -8.84
C ALA A 62 -23.07 4.14 -9.16
N ASP A 63 -22.73 3.57 -10.32
CA ASP A 63 -23.27 2.29 -10.80
C ASP A 63 -22.44 1.09 -10.32
N ASP A 64 -21.19 1.33 -9.92
CA ASP A 64 -20.22 0.32 -9.53
C ASP A 64 -19.57 0.65 -8.17
N TYR A 65 -19.40 -0.37 -7.35
CA TYR A 65 -18.85 -0.32 -5.99
C TYR A 65 -17.83 -1.43 -5.76
N VAL A 66 -17.06 -1.30 -4.68
CA VAL A 66 -16.24 -2.37 -4.10
C VAL A 66 -16.79 -2.70 -2.72
N LEU A 67 -17.31 -3.91 -2.55
CA LEU A 67 -17.58 -4.47 -1.24
C LEU A 67 -16.26 -4.99 -0.67
N LYS A 68 -15.79 -4.41 0.43
CA LYS A 68 -14.59 -4.84 1.15
C LYS A 68 -15.02 -5.45 2.49
N ILE A 69 -14.68 -6.72 2.68
CA ILE A 69 -14.90 -7.49 3.91
C ILE A 69 -13.52 -7.64 4.55
N ILE A 70 -13.30 -6.95 5.66
CA ILE A 70 -12.01 -6.88 6.33
C ILE A 70 -11.83 -8.15 7.16
N ASN A 71 -10.63 -8.71 7.16
CA ASN A 71 -10.29 -9.94 7.88
C ASN A 71 -10.69 -9.90 9.36
N SER A 72 -10.89 -11.07 9.97
CA SER A 72 -11.48 -11.15 11.32
C SER A 72 -10.59 -10.57 12.42
N GLU A 73 -9.27 -10.51 12.20
CA GLU A 73 -8.30 -9.99 13.17
C GLU A 73 -8.31 -8.46 13.18
N ASP A 74 -8.16 -7.82 12.02
CA ASP A 74 -8.25 -6.36 11.92
C ASP A 74 -9.65 -5.84 12.28
N SER A 75 -10.69 -6.65 12.04
CA SER A 75 -12.06 -6.35 12.46
C SER A 75 -12.25 -6.23 13.98
N GLN A 76 -11.27 -6.68 14.78
CA GLN A 76 -11.26 -6.44 16.24
C GLN A 76 -10.85 -4.99 16.60
N ASN A 77 -10.37 -4.20 15.63
CA ASN A 77 -9.95 -2.82 15.82
C ASN A 77 -10.82 -1.84 14.99
N PRO A 78 -12.07 -1.60 15.40
CA PRO A 78 -12.99 -0.72 14.66
C PRO A 78 -12.49 0.73 14.57
N GLU A 79 -11.74 1.23 15.56
CA GLU A 79 -11.21 2.60 15.54
C GLU A 79 -10.17 2.79 14.42
N LEU A 80 -9.34 1.77 14.15
CA LEU A 80 -8.38 1.78 13.03
C LEU A 80 -9.12 1.84 11.68
N ILE A 81 -10.14 1.00 11.51
CA ILE A 81 -10.92 0.95 10.27
C ILE A 81 -11.73 2.23 10.07
N GLU A 82 -12.28 2.80 11.16
CA GLU A 82 -12.93 4.12 11.17
C GLU A 82 -11.98 5.17 10.62
N VAL A 83 -10.79 5.33 11.22
CA VAL A 83 -9.87 6.40 10.79
C VAL A 83 -9.40 6.20 9.35
N GLN A 84 -9.11 4.97 8.92
CA GLN A 84 -8.77 4.68 7.52
C GLN A 84 -9.90 5.11 6.58
N THR A 85 -11.15 4.77 6.90
CA THR A 85 -12.31 5.14 6.08
C THR A 85 -12.54 6.66 6.09
N ARG A 86 -12.35 7.33 7.23
CA ARG A 86 -12.45 8.80 7.35
C ARG A 86 -11.36 9.52 6.57
N ILE A 87 -10.15 8.97 6.53
CA ILE A 87 -9.05 9.49 5.71
C ILE A 87 -9.41 9.41 4.22
N MET A 88 -9.98 8.30 3.77
CA MET A 88 -10.42 8.17 2.37
C MET A 88 -11.45 9.25 1.99
N MET A 89 -12.43 9.51 2.87
CA MET A 89 -13.43 10.57 2.69
C MET A 89 -12.79 11.96 2.67
N PHE A 90 -11.87 12.22 3.61
CA PHE A 90 -11.15 13.49 3.71
C PHE A 90 -10.31 13.77 2.47
N LEU A 91 -9.53 12.78 2.00
CA LEU A 91 -8.71 12.90 0.81
C LEU A 91 -9.56 13.15 -0.44
N ASN A 92 -10.72 12.51 -0.55
CA ASN A 92 -11.65 12.75 -1.66
C ASN A 92 -12.13 14.22 -1.65
N ALA A 93 -12.48 14.75 -0.49
CA ALA A 93 -12.87 16.16 -0.32
C ALA A 93 -11.73 17.15 -0.62
N GLU A 94 -10.47 16.76 -0.38
CA GLU A 94 -9.26 17.51 -0.76
C GLU A 94 -8.85 17.31 -2.24
N GLY A 95 -9.68 16.62 -3.03
CA GLY A 95 -9.49 16.46 -4.47
C GLY A 95 -8.54 15.33 -4.87
N PHE A 96 -8.21 14.41 -3.95
CA PHE A 96 -7.51 13.18 -4.30
C PHE A 96 -8.47 12.15 -4.88
N PRO A 97 -8.00 11.28 -5.80
CA PRO A 97 -8.82 10.23 -6.36
C PRO A 97 -8.91 9.04 -5.39
N SER A 98 -9.59 9.22 -4.26
CA SER A 98 -9.87 8.15 -3.29
C SER A 98 -11.36 7.79 -3.29
N ALA A 99 -11.65 6.53 -2.95
CA ALA A 99 -13.03 6.05 -2.89
C ALA A 99 -13.78 6.62 -1.69
N VAL A 100 -15.09 6.78 -1.81
CA VAL A 100 -15.99 7.25 -0.74
C VAL A 100 -16.89 6.10 -0.29
N PRO A 101 -17.15 5.91 1.01
CA PRO A 101 -18.07 4.90 1.48
C PRO A 101 -19.52 5.23 1.10
N HIS A 102 -20.24 4.23 0.59
CA HIS A 102 -21.69 4.23 0.56
C HIS A 102 -22.22 3.85 1.94
N LEU A 103 -23.21 4.59 2.43
CA LEU A 103 -23.72 4.41 3.78
C LEU A 103 -24.55 3.13 3.90
N THR A 104 -24.51 2.50 5.07
CA THR A 104 -25.44 1.43 5.41
C THR A 104 -26.87 1.98 5.50
N LYS A 105 -27.87 1.10 5.53
CA LYS A 105 -29.28 1.50 5.75
C LYS A 105 -29.50 2.32 7.02
N ASP A 106 -28.64 2.13 8.02
CA ASP A 106 -28.68 2.84 9.30
C ASP A 106 -27.83 4.13 9.30
N GLY A 107 -27.26 4.51 8.15
CA GLY A 107 -26.50 5.73 7.97
C GLY A 107 -25.03 5.65 8.40
N ASN A 108 -24.49 4.46 8.67
CA ASN A 108 -23.09 4.27 9.07
C ASN A 108 -22.17 4.09 7.86
N ILE A 109 -20.88 4.39 7.99
CA ILE A 109 -19.89 4.19 6.91
C ILE A 109 -19.40 2.74 6.77
N MET A 110 -19.72 1.90 7.75
CA MET A 110 -19.34 0.48 7.84
C MET A 110 -20.28 -0.27 8.78
N SER A 111 -20.26 -1.60 8.74
CA SER A 111 -21.04 -2.48 9.63
C SER A 111 -20.19 -3.65 10.12
N LEU A 112 -20.37 -4.06 11.38
CA LEU A 112 -19.73 -5.25 11.94
C LEU A 112 -20.69 -6.44 11.81
N GLU A 113 -20.35 -7.39 10.95
CA GLU A 113 -21.25 -8.46 10.53
C GLU A 113 -20.76 -9.82 11.06
N SER A 114 -21.67 -10.59 11.65
CA SER A 114 -21.41 -11.97 12.05
C SER A 114 -21.66 -12.89 10.85
N ILE A 115 -20.60 -13.46 10.28
CA ILE A 115 -20.67 -14.30 9.08
C ILE A 115 -20.20 -15.71 9.45
N GLY A 116 -21.01 -16.70 9.06
CA GLY A 116 -20.68 -18.12 9.24
C GLY A 116 -19.69 -18.58 8.17
N THR A 117 -18.55 -19.13 8.59
CA THR A 117 -17.59 -19.80 7.71
C THR A 117 -17.54 -21.27 8.13
N GLY A 118 -18.39 -22.10 7.54
CA GLY A 118 -18.55 -23.51 7.92
C GLY A 118 -19.12 -23.67 9.34
N SER A 119 -18.36 -24.26 10.26
CA SER A 119 -18.79 -24.53 11.65
C SER A 119 -18.51 -23.38 12.64
N LEU A 120 -17.83 -22.31 12.21
CA LEU A 120 -17.45 -21.18 13.05
C LEU A 120 -18.12 -19.90 12.56
N THR A 121 -18.60 -19.08 13.50
CA THR A 121 -19.08 -17.71 13.20
C THR A 121 -18.00 -16.72 13.60
N LYS A 122 -17.64 -15.83 12.68
CA LYS A 122 -16.66 -14.76 12.90
C LYS A 122 -17.28 -13.41 12.63
N LYS A 123 -16.71 -12.36 13.24
CA LYS A 123 -17.11 -10.99 13.00
C LYS A 123 -16.16 -10.34 12.02
N TYR A 124 -16.73 -9.73 10.99
CA TYR A 124 -16.02 -9.03 9.95
C TYR A 124 -16.57 -7.62 9.80
N MET A 125 -15.69 -6.63 9.76
CA MET A 125 -16.06 -5.27 9.42
C MET A 125 -16.25 -5.18 7.91
N VAL A 126 -17.38 -4.66 7.47
CA VAL A 126 -17.74 -4.53 6.05
C VAL A 126 -17.96 -3.08 5.70
N ARG A 127 -17.46 -2.67 4.54
CA ARG A 127 -17.72 -1.35 3.95
C ARG A 127 -17.94 -1.48 2.45
N LEU A 128 -18.81 -0.64 1.90
CA LEU A 128 -19.04 -0.52 0.48
C LEU A 128 -18.45 0.80 -0.01
N LEU A 129 -17.55 0.75 -0.97
CA LEU A 129 -16.79 1.90 -1.46
C LEU A 129 -17.15 2.19 -2.91
N THR A 130 -17.18 3.44 -3.34
CA THR A 130 -17.32 3.76 -4.78
C THR A 130 -16.19 3.12 -5.59
N TYR A 131 -16.51 2.50 -6.72
CA TYR A 131 -15.48 1.95 -7.60
C TYR A 131 -14.67 3.07 -8.27
N LEU A 132 -13.34 2.95 -8.27
CA LEU A 132 -12.46 3.88 -8.96
C LEU A 132 -12.06 3.31 -10.33
N PRO A 133 -12.30 4.04 -11.44
CA PRO A 133 -11.85 3.62 -12.75
C PRO A 133 -10.33 3.84 -12.91
N GLY A 134 -9.73 3.05 -13.80
CA GLY A 134 -8.34 3.20 -14.20
C GLY A 134 -7.65 1.85 -14.34
N THR A 135 -6.39 1.91 -14.75
CA THR A 135 -5.53 0.73 -14.89
C THR A 135 -4.46 0.76 -13.80
N PRO A 136 -4.22 -0.35 -13.06
CA PRO A 136 -3.11 -0.42 -12.12
C PRO A 136 -1.79 -0.08 -12.80
N LEU A 137 -0.94 0.72 -12.15
CA LEU A 137 0.35 1.15 -12.69
C LEU A 137 1.25 -0.05 -13.05
N ALA A 138 1.14 -1.16 -12.33
CA ALA A 138 1.79 -2.45 -12.62
C ALA A 138 1.53 -3.00 -14.04
N LYS A 139 0.49 -2.50 -14.73
CA LYS A 139 0.12 -2.90 -16.10
C LYS A 139 0.51 -1.86 -17.13
N CYS A 140 1.21 -0.80 -16.73
CA CYS A 140 1.61 0.31 -17.59
C CYS A 140 3.13 0.42 -17.63
N PRO A 141 3.74 0.72 -18.79
CA PRO A 141 5.17 0.98 -18.84
C PRO A 141 5.50 2.23 -18.02
N THR A 142 6.46 2.09 -17.11
CA THR A 142 6.99 3.20 -16.31
C THR A 142 7.91 4.08 -17.14
N ASN A 143 7.84 5.39 -16.89
CA ASN A 143 8.71 6.39 -17.50
C ASN A 143 9.04 7.48 -16.45
N PRO A 144 10.07 8.32 -16.66
CA PRO A 144 10.45 9.34 -15.69
C PRO A 144 9.32 10.29 -15.25
N GLN A 145 8.37 10.59 -16.14
CA GLN A 145 7.25 11.49 -15.84
C GLN A 145 6.28 10.87 -14.83
N ILE A 146 5.86 9.62 -15.01
CA ILE A 146 5.00 8.97 -14.02
C ILE A 146 5.73 8.73 -12.71
N LEU A 147 7.03 8.39 -12.73
CA LEU A 147 7.83 8.24 -11.50
C LEU A 147 7.86 9.54 -10.67
N TYR A 148 8.07 10.68 -11.33
CA TYR A 148 7.98 12.00 -10.70
C TYR A 148 6.57 12.27 -10.14
N GLU A 149 5.51 11.98 -10.89
CA GLU A 149 4.14 12.19 -10.42
C GLU A 149 3.77 11.28 -9.22
N ILE A 150 4.29 10.06 -9.16
CA ILE A 150 4.11 9.17 -7.99
C ILE A 150 4.80 9.75 -6.75
N GLY A 151 6.04 10.21 -6.88
CA GLY A 151 6.73 10.87 -5.76
C GLY A 151 5.98 12.11 -5.26
N LYS A 152 5.50 12.93 -6.20
CA LYS A 152 4.70 14.12 -5.90
C LYS A 152 3.37 13.78 -5.24
N LEU A 153 2.70 12.70 -5.68
CA LEU A 153 1.48 12.20 -5.06
C LEU A 153 1.72 11.79 -3.60
N ALA A 154 2.74 10.99 -3.34
CA ALA A 154 3.11 10.54 -2.00
C ALA A 154 3.34 11.72 -1.05
N ALA A 155 4.15 12.71 -1.46
CA ALA A 155 4.40 13.89 -0.65
C ALA A 155 3.13 14.74 -0.41
N ARG A 156 2.26 14.85 -1.42
CA ARG A 156 0.97 15.56 -1.28
C ARG A 156 0.06 14.88 -0.27
N LEU A 157 -0.01 13.55 -0.27
CA LEU A 157 -0.77 12.75 0.69
C LEU A 157 -0.25 12.98 2.11
N ASP A 158 1.04 12.75 2.33
CA ASP A 158 1.64 12.91 3.67
C ASP A 158 1.45 14.33 4.21
N ARG A 159 1.65 15.35 3.36
CA ARG A 159 1.52 16.75 3.75
C ARG A 159 0.09 17.11 4.10
N VAL A 160 -0.89 16.76 3.25
CA VAL A 160 -2.29 17.13 3.50
C VAL A 160 -2.84 16.43 4.73
N LEU A 161 -2.46 15.17 4.98
CA LEU A 161 -2.86 14.44 6.17
C LEU A 161 -2.24 15.05 7.42
N SER A 162 -0.95 15.35 7.40
CA SER A 162 -0.25 15.98 8.52
C SER A 162 -0.78 17.38 8.87
N GLU A 163 -1.10 18.20 7.86
CA GLU A 163 -1.47 19.60 8.07
C GLU A 163 -2.95 19.79 8.41
N LYS A 164 -3.83 18.93 7.88
CA LYS A 164 -5.27 19.19 7.88
C LYS A 164 -6.13 18.08 8.48
N PHE A 165 -5.69 16.82 8.45
CA PHE A 165 -6.54 15.73 8.93
C PHE A 165 -6.51 15.63 10.46
N HIS A 166 -7.68 15.77 11.08
CA HIS A 166 -7.87 15.64 12.52
C HIS A 166 -9.05 14.72 12.80
N HIS A 167 -8.82 13.68 13.60
CA HIS A 167 -9.88 12.74 13.99
C HIS A 167 -9.55 12.09 15.35
N PRO A 168 -10.54 11.88 16.25
CA PRO A 168 -10.29 11.26 17.56
C PRO A 168 -9.61 9.89 17.51
N SER A 169 -9.92 9.10 16.47
CA SER A 169 -9.35 7.76 16.25
C SER A 169 -7.99 7.77 15.57
N VAL A 170 -7.39 8.93 15.29
CA VAL A 170 -6.07 9.00 14.61
C VAL A 170 -4.97 8.29 15.39
N LYS A 171 -5.06 8.28 16.71
CA LYS A 171 -4.16 7.52 17.61
C LYS A 171 -4.08 6.03 17.26
N SER A 172 -5.12 5.46 16.65
CA SER A 172 -5.17 4.03 16.29
C SER A 172 -4.24 3.68 15.13
N LEU A 173 -3.68 4.69 14.44
CA LEU A 173 -2.59 4.54 13.47
C LEU A 173 -1.22 4.29 14.11
N HIS A 174 -1.09 4.41 15.44
CA HIS A 174 0.10 3.92 16.16
C HIS A 174 0.02 2.40 16.35
N ARG A 175 0.36 1.64 15.31
CA ARG A 175 0.13 0.19 15.24
C ARG A 175 1.24 -0.68 15.86
N GLY A 176 2.03 -0.15 16.80
CA GLY A 176 3.03 -0.90 17.57
C GLY A 176 3.95 -1.79 16.70
N LYS A 177 3.79 -3.11 16.77
CA LYS A 177 4.55 -4.13 16.03
C LYS A 177 4.01 -4.44 14.63
N PHE A 178 3.27 -3.52 14.00
CA PHE A 178 2.76 -3.72 12.65
C PHE A 178 3.92 -3.88 11.65
N ILE A 179 4.05 -5.06 11.06
CA ILE A 179 5.23 -5.47 10.29
C ILE A 179 5.50 -4.57 9.06
N TRP A 180 4.46 -3.95 8.51
CA TRP A 180 4.56 -3.09 7.33
C TRP A 180 4.92 -1.63 7.65
N ASN A 181 4.94 -1.24 8.93
CA ASN A 181 5.55 0.04 9.31
C ASN A 181 7.06 -0.06 9.14
N LEU A 182 7.67 0.87 8.40
CA LEU A 182 9.09 0.78 8.05
C LEU A 182 10.03 0.88 9.27
N ALA A 183 9.59 1.48 10.38
CA ALA A 183 10.37 1.46 11.64
C ALA A 183 10.52 0.03 12.21
N ASN A 184 9.65 -0.90 11.79
CA ASN A 184 9.62 -2.27 12.27
C ASN A 184 10.41 -3.26 11.41
N VAL A 185 11.28 -2.80 10.49
CA VAL A 185 12.24 -3.67 9.76
C VAL A 185 13.00 -4.64 10.68
N PRO A 186 13.39 -4.28 11.92
CA PRO A 186 14.03 -5.22 12.84
C PRO A 186 13.20 -6.45 13.23
N LEU A 187 11.86 -6.41 13.11
CA LEU A 187 11.02 -7.58 13.36
C LEU A 187 11.30 -8.72 12.36
N LEU A 188 11.94 -8.43 11.22
CA LEU A 188 12.32 -9.44 10.23
C LEU A 188 13.30 -10.50 10.77
N ASP A 189 14.00 -10.25 11.89
CA ASP A 189 14.79 -11.28 12.57
C ASP A 189 13.96 -12.52 12.91
N GLU A 190 12.67 -12.34 13.23
CA GLU A 190 11.77 -13.43 13.56
C GLU A 190 11.44 -14.30 12.33
N TYR A 191 11.58 -13.74 11.12
CA TYR A 191 11.16 -14.35 9.86
C TYR A 191 12.33 -14.77 8.96
N ILE A 192 13.55 -14.33 9.24
CA ILE A 192 14.72 -14.54 8.38
C ILE A 192 15.07 -16.02 8.16
N HIS A 193 14.62 -16.89 9.06
CA HIS A 193 14.73 -18.35 8.92
C HIS A 193 14.05 -18.88 7.64
N ALA A 194 13.04 -18.16 7.13
CA ALA A 194 12.35 -18.52 5.89
C ALA A 194 13.26 -18.50 4.65
N LEU A 195 14.39 -17.80 4.71
CA LEU A 195 15.35 -17.71 3.60
C LEU A 195 16.34 -18.89 3.54
N GLY A 196 16.32 -19.80 4.51
CA GLY A 196 17.23 -20.94 4.56
C GLY A 196 18.72 -20.54 4.64
N GLN A 197 19.56 -21.17 3.82
CA GLN A 197 21.00 -20.86 3.67
C GLN A 197 21.28 -20.15 2.34
N SER A 198 20.34 -19.33 1.85
CA SER A 198 20.52 -18.56 0.62
C SER A 198 21.38 -17.32 0.86
N GLY A 199 22.14 -16.89 -0.16
CA GLY A 199 22.91 -15.62 -0.16
C GLY A 199 22.07 -14.37 0.15
N TYR A 200 20.74 -14.46 0.00
CA TYR A 200 19.81 -13.40 0.35
C TYR A 200 19.71 -13.19 1.86
N ARG A 201 19.92 -14.24 2.66
CA ARG A 201 19.88 -14.16 4.11
C ARG A 201 20.97 -13.25 4.64
N GLU A 202 22.17 -13.33 4.10
CA GLU A 202 23.28 -12.46 4.50
C GLU A 202 22.97 -11.00 4.19
N VAL A 203 22.46 -10.70 3.00
CA VAL A 203 22.07 -9.34 2.59
C VAL A 203 21.01 -8.77 3.52
N VAL A 204 19.91 -9.51 3.75
CA VAL A 204 18.83 -9.09 4.66
C VAL A 204 19.34 -8.92 6.09
N SER A 205 20.21 -9.81 6.57
CA SER A 205 20.79 -9.68 7.92
C SER A 205 21.60 -8.38 8.06
N GLN A 206 22.37 -8.03 7.02
CA GLN A 206 23.11 -6.77 6.99
C GLN A 206 22.17 -5.56 6.94
N VAL A 207 21.07 -5.62 6.18
CA VAL A 207 20.04 -4.56 6.19
C VAL A 207 19.50 -4.37 7.60
N ILE A 208 19.04 -5.45 8.25
CA ILE A 208 18.46 -5.38 9.60
C ILE A 208 19.45 -4.80 10.59
N GLN A 209 20.72 -5.25 10.56
CA GLN A 209 21.75 -4.76 11.45
C GLN A 209 22.03 -3.27 11.23
N GLN A 210 22.22 -2.85 9.97
CA GLN A 210 22.43 -1.44 9.65
C GLN A 210 21.21 -0.58 10.04
N PHE A 211 19.99 -1.11 9.89
CA PHE A 211 18.77 -0.41 10.27
C PHE A 211 18.73 -0.12 11.77
N LYS A 212 19.08 -1.12 12.59
CA LYS A 212 19.18 -0.97 14.05
C LYS A 212 20.24 0.04 14.47
N GLU A 213 21.37 0.08 13.78
CA GLU A 213 22.51 0.93 14.11
C GLU A 213 22.36 2.37 13.62
N LYS A 214 21.79 2.56 12.42
CA LYS A 214 21.80 3.84 11.70
C LYS A 214 20.44 4.51 11.62
N ILE A 215 19.34 3.76 11.58
CA ILE A 215 17.99 4.33 11.41
C ILE A 215 17.31 4.50 12.76
N LEU A 216 17.17 3.44 13.55
CA LEU A 216 16.42 3.50 14.82
C LEU A 216 16.90 4.61 15.76
N PRO A 217 18.20 4.82 16.00
CA PRO A 217 18.67 5.88 16.89
C PRO A 217 18.41 7.29 16.36
N ASN A 218 18.18 7.43 15.05
CA ASN A 218 18.01 8.71 14.36
C ASN A 218 16.55 9.06 14.08
N LEU A 219 15.58 8.19 14.39
CA LEU A 219 14.16 8.43 14.11
C LEU A 219 13.62 9.73 14.73
N SER A 220 14.15 10.15 15.89
CA SER A 220 13.74 11.42 16.53
C SER A 220 14.11 12.66 15.71
N ASN A 221 15.03 12.53 14.75
CA ASN A 221 15.44 13.61 13.86
C ASN A 221 14.61 13.63 12.57
N PHE A 222 13.79 12.62 12.31
CA PHE A 222 12.91 12.58 11.14
C PHE A 222 11.57 13.25 11.45
N ARG A 223 10.96 13.86 10.44
CA ARG A 223 9.65 14.50 10.61
C ARG A 223 8.55 13.46 10.49
N ALA A 224 7.78 13.31 11.56
CA ALA A 224 6.68 12.37 11.62
C ALA A 224 5.52 12.82 10.72
N CYS A 225 4.81 11.85 10.13
CA CYS A 225 3.58 12.06 9.38
C CYS A 225 2.68 10.82 9.46
N ILE A 226 1.47 10.96 8.93
CA ILE A 226 0.61 9.81 8.65
C ILE A 226 0.97 9.31 7.26
N ASN A 227 1.38 8.06 7.15
CA ASN A 227 1.70 7.41 5.89
C ASN A 227 0.49 6.63 5.37
N HIS A 228 0.33 6.60 4.04
CA HIS A 228 -0.43 5.56 3.36
C HIS A 228 0.20 4.19 3.64
N GLY A 229 1.53 4.11 3.56
CA GLY A 229 2.32 2.94 3.94
C GLY A 229 2.37 1.82 2.89
N ASP A 230 1.69 2.03 1.76
CA ASP A 230 1.58 1.04 0.68
C ASP A 230 1.31 1.67 -0.69
N ILE A 231 2.03 2.76 -1.01
CA ILE A 231 2.03 3.37 -2.36
C ILE A 231 2.80 2.42 -3.30
N ASN A 232 2.13 1.34 -3.70
CA ASN A 232 2.64 0.32 -4.61
C ASN A 232 1.99 0.42 -6.01
N ASP A 233 2.59 -0.26 -6.97
CA ASP A 233 2.23 -0.31 -8.39
C ASP A 233 0.84 -0.92 -8.66
N HIS A 234 0.31 -1.75 -7.75
CA HIS A 234 -1.04 -2.29 -7.85
C HIS A 234 -2.12 -1.38 -7.25
N ASN A 235 -1.75 -0.56 -6.27
CA ASN A 235 -2.65 0.32 -5.53
C ASN A 235 -2.76 1.73 -6.12
N ILE A 236 -1.93 2.06 -7.11
CA ILE A 236 -2.08 3.29 -7.88
C ILE A 236 -2.72 2.97 -9.23
N LEU A 237 -3.88 3.57 -9.48
CA LEU A 237 -4.54 3.54 -10.77
C LEU A 237 -4.14 4.77 -11.61
N VAL A 238 -3.95 4.54 -12.89
CA VAL A 238 -3.66 5.58 -13.88
C VAL A 238 -4.64 5.50 -15.05
N ASP A 239 -4.93 6.67 -15.60
CA ASP A 239 -5.50 6.84 -16.94
C ASP A 239 -4.38 7.23 -17.91
N SER A 240 -4.35 6.59 -19.07
CA SER A 240 -3.47 6.98 -20.17
C SER A 240 -4.22 7.91 -21.13
N ASN A 241 -3.57 8.98 -21.57
CA ASN A 241 -4.11 9.78 -22.66
C ASN A 241 -3.97 9.00 -23.99
N PRO A 242 -5.08 8.61 -24.66
CA PRO A 242 -5.05 7.76 -25.84
C PRO A 242 -4.33 8.37 -27.05
N ALA A 243 -3.99 9.66 -27.02
CA ALA A 243 -3.32 10.36 -28.11
C ALA A 243 -1.77 10.22 -28.10
N SER A 244 -1.19 9.53 -27.13
CA SER A 244 0.27 9.46 -26.94
C SER A 244 0.83 8.09 -27.36
N SER A 245 2.04 8.05 -27.94
CA SER A 245 2.76 6.77 -28.10
C SER A 245 3.05 6.16 -26.72
N PRO A 246 3.22 4.83 -26.59
CA PRO A 246 3.48 4.19 -25.29
C PRO A 246 4.71 4.76 -24.54
N GLU A 247 5.69 5.26 -25.29
CA GLU A 247 6.93 5.85 -24.78
C GLU A 247 6.76 7.32 -24.34
N ALA A 248 5.72 8.01 -24.83
CA ALA A 248 5.37 9.38 -24.48
C ALA A 248 4.02 9.47 -23.75
N ALA A 249 3.51 8.34 -23.25
CA ALA A 249 2.26 8.27 -22.54
C ALA A 249 2.30 9.15 -21.29
N GLN A 250 1.48 10.19 -21.32
CA GLN A 250 1.20 11.00 -20.13
C GLN A 250 0.13 10.27 -19.32
N TYR A 251 0.55 9.76 -18.18
CA TYR A 251 -0.33 9.14 -17.22
C TYR A 251 -0.84 10.18 -16.23
N ARG A 252 -2.13 10.10 -15.91
CA ARG A 252 -2.73 10.82 -14.80
C ARG A 252 -3.17 9.81 -13.76
N VAL A 253 -2.77 10.02 -12.50
CA VAL A 253 -3.26 9.22 -11.37
C VAL A 253 -4.78 9.39 -11.28
N SER A 254 -5.51 8.28 -11.41
CA SER A 254 -6.97 8.22 -11.43
C SER A 254 -7.55 7.54 -10.19
N GLY A 255 -6.71 6.90 -9.38
CA GLY A 255 -7.13 6.21 -8.16
C GLY A 255 -5.99 5.91 -7.21
N ILE A 256 -6.27 6.04 -5.91
CA ILE A 256 -5.43 5.54 -4.81
C ILE A 256 -6.26 4.50 -4.08
N LEU A 257 -5.75 3.27 -4.05
CA LEU A 257 -6.38 2.11 -3.46
C LEU A 257 -5.68 1.70 -2.17
N ASP A 258 -6.41 0.91 -1.41
CA ASP A 258 -6.01 0.22 -0.20
C ASP A 258 -5.30 1.02 0.91
N PHE A 259 -6.12 1.52 1.83
CA PHE A 259 -5.67 2.25 3.01
C PHE A 259 -5.48 1.33 4.24
N SER A 260 -5.38 0.01 4.06
CA SER A 260 -5.25 -0.94 5.19
C SER A 260 -3.92 -0.81 5.94
N ASP A 261 -2.87 -0.34 5.27
CA ASP A 261 -1.50 -0.29 5.81
C ASP A 261 -1.14 1.05 6.45
N MET A 262 -2.11 1.97 6.50
CA MET A 262 -1.91 3.27 7.11
C MET A 262 -1.38 3.15 8.53
N SER A 263 -0.37 3.96 8.84
CA SER A 263 0.20 4.06 10.17
C SER A 263 0.92 5.40 10.35
N TYR A 264 1.23 5.74 11.61
CA TYR A 264 2.16 6.83 11.88
C TYR A 264 3.58 6.40 11.52
N GLY A 265 4.25 7.21 10.70
CA GLY A 265 5.63 7.02 10.30
C GLY A 265 6.29 8.37 10.06
N TYR A 266 7.05 8.50 8.98
CA TYR A 266 7.84 9.68 8.66
C TYR A 266 7.78 9.97 7.17
N TYR A 267 7.97 11.22 6.75
CA TYR A 267 7.90 11.60 5.33
C TYR A 267 8.86 10.76 4.47
N VAL A 268 10.06 10.52 5.00
CA VAL A 268 11.08 9.69 4.32
C VAL A 268 10.65 8.22 4.16
N PHE A 269 9.71 7.72 4.98
CA PHE A 269 9.22 6.35 4.84
C PHE A 269 8.35 6.17 3.61
N GLU A 270 7.40 7.09 3.34
CA GLU A 270 6.51 6.97 2.19
C GLU A 270 7.30 7.02 0.88
N VAL A 271 8.24 7.96 0.76
CA VAL A 271 9.09 8.05 -0.44
C VAL A 271 9.97 6.80 -0.61
N ALA A 272 10.51 6.22 0.47
CA ALA A 272 11.27 4.98 0.39
C ALA A 272 10.40 3.79 -0.08
N ILE A 273 9.15 3.72 0.39
CA ILE A 273 8.17 2.71 -0.01
C ILE A 273 7.84 2.87 -1.50
N ALA A 274 7.51 4.09 -1.92
CA ALA A 274 7.20 4.39 -3.32
C ALA A 274 8.39 4.08 -4.25
N ILE A 275 9.61 4.46 -3.87
CA ILE A 275 10.82 4.14 -4.64
C ILE A 275 10.94 2.63 -4.82
N MET A 276 10.84 1.85 -3.73
CA MET A 276 10.98 0.39 -3.79
C MET A 276 10.03 -0.24 -4.83
N TYR A 277 8.73 0.06 -4.76
CA TYR A 277 7.77 -0.52 -5.69
C TYR A 277 7.95 -0.01 -7.12
N MET A 278 8.34 1.25 -7.30
CA MET A 278 8.64 1.77 -8.64
C MET A 278 9.91 1.14 -9.25
N MET A 279 10.86 0.68 -8.41
CA MET A 279 12.01 -0.08 -8.87
C MET A 279 11.62 -1.46 -9.41
N ILE A 280 10.56 -2.09 -8.88
CA ILE A 280 10.05 -3.39 -9.37
C ILE A 280 9.56 -3.28 -10.82
N GLU A 281 8.88 -2.17 -11.15
CA GLU A 281 8.26 -1.96 -12.46
C GLU A 281 9.22 -1.39 -13.52
N SER A 282 10.40 -0.95 -13.13
CA SER A 282 11.34 -0.26 -14.04
C SER A 282 12.35 -1.22 -14.66
N LYS A 283 12.62 -1.02 -15.96
CA LYS A 283 13.73 -1.67 -16.66
C LYS A 283 15.10 -1.13 -16.24
N ASP A 284 15.12 0.08 -15.69
CA ASP A 284 16.30 0.73 -15.11
C ASP A 284 16.03 1.07 -13.64
N PRO A 285 16.08 0.07 -12.74
CA PRO A 285 15.64 0.21 -11.35
C PRO A 285 16.49 1.22 -10.57
N LEU A 286 17.79 1.32 -10.83
CA LEU A 286 18.67 2.18 -10.03
C LEU A 286 18.43 3.68 -10.29
N SER A 287 17.95 4.08 -11.47
CA SER A 287 17.64 5.49 -11.74
C SER A 287 16.28 5.94 -11.17
N VAL A 288 15.37 5.00 -10.86
CA VAL A 288 14.01 5.28 -10.36
C VAL A 288 14.02 6.20 -9.16
N GLY A 289 14.89 5.93 -8.19
CA GLY A 289 14.89 6.64 -6.91
C GLY A 289 15.03 8.15 -7.09
N GLY A 290 15.82 8.59 -8.07
CA GLY A 290 16.00 10.01 -8.35
C GLY A 290 14.76 10.70 -8.91
N HIS A 291 14.02 10.05 -9.81
CA HIS A 291 12.79 10.61 -10.37
C HIS A 291 11.67 10.71 -9.33
N VAL A 292 11.47 9.65 -8.54
CA VAL A 292 10.48 9.64 -7.45
C VAL A 292 10.86 10.66 -6.38
N LEU A 293 12.14 10.70 -5.97
CA LEU A 293 12.61 11.67 -4.99
C LEU A 293 12.41 13.11 -5.47
N ALA A 294 12.71 13.41 -6.74
CA ALA A 294 12.46 14.72 -7.35
C ALA A 294 11.00 15.15 -7.21
N GLY A 295 10.07 14.23 -7.48
CA GLY A 295 8.64 14.44 -7.32
C GLY A 295 8.27 14.76 -5.88
N PHE A 296 8.78 13.95 -4.96
CA PHE A 296 8.50 14.08 -3.53
C PHE A 296 9.02 15.41 -2.97
N GLU A 297 10.30 15.72 -3.21
CA GLU A 297 10.98 16.93 -2.72
C GLU A 297 10.43 18.22 -3.35
N SER A 298 9.72 18.14 -4.48
CA SER A 298 9.00 19.29 -5.04
C SER A 298 7.84 19.79 -4.15
N ILE A 299 7.37 18.96 -3.23
CA ILE A 299 6.26 19.24 -2.32
C ILE A 299 6.73 19.25 -0.85
N VAL A 300 7.53 18.25 -0.48
CA VAL A 300 8.12 18.09 0.86
C VAL A 300 9.62 17.85 0.72
N PRO A 301 10.45 18.90 0.72
CA PRO A 301 11.91 18.74 0.71
C PRO A 301 12.36 17.94 1.93
N LEU A 302 13.17 16.90 1.75
CA LEU A 302 13.71 16.09 2.85
C LEU A 302 14.79 16.84 3.60
N THR A 303 14.93 16.58 4.90
CA THR A 303 16.09 17.06 5.67
C THR A 303 17.35 16.25 5.30
N PRO A 304 18.56 16.73 5.62
CA PRO A 304 19.78 15.95 5.40
C PRO A 304 19.76 14.58 6.09
N GLU A 305 19.19 14.49 7.29
CA GLU A 305 19.07 13.23 8.05
C GLU A 305 18.12 12.25 7.36
N GLU A 306 16.97 12.74 6.88
CA GLU A 306 16.02 11.95 6.11
C GLU A 306 16.64 11.49 4.77
N ARG A 307 17.24 12.41 4.02
CA ARG A 307 17.84 12.11 2.72
C ARG A 307 18.98 11.09 2.85
N GLY A 308 19.83 11.21 3.88
CA GLY A 308 20.92 10.26 4.16
C GLY A 308 20.47 8.89 4.68
N ALA A 309 19.19 8.73 5.04
CA ALA A 309 18.60 7.44 5.44
C ALA A 309 17.97 6.68 4.26
N LEU A 310 17.76 7.34 3.12
CA LEU A 310 16.88 6.87 2.05
C LEU A 310 17.29 5.50 1.49
N PHE A 311 18.58 5.29 1.20
CA PHE A 311 19.09 4.02 0.68
C PHE A 311 18.74 2.83 1.59
N LEU A 312 18.96 3.00 2.89
CA LEU A 312 18.74 1.94 3.87
C LEU A 312 17.25 1.71 4.14
N LEU A 313 16.43 2.76 4.04
CA LEU A 313 14.97 2.66 4.12
C LEU A 313 14.39 1.90 2.93
N VAL A 314 14.84 2.18 1.70
CA VAL A 314 14.44 1.43 0.49
C VAL A 314 14.85 -0.04 0.62
N SER A 315 16.09 -0.29 1.05
CA SER A 315 16.60 -1.65 1.33
C SER A 315 15.79 -2.37 2.42
N GLY A 316 15.36 -1.64 3.45
CA GLY A 316 14.48 -2.12 4.50
C GLY A 316 13.12 -2.55 3.97
N ARG A 317 12.50 -1.74 3.10
CA ARG A 317 11.20 -2.08 2.52
C ARG A 317 11.29 -3.27 1.56
N PHE A 318 12.35 -3.36 0.75
CA PHE A 318 12.65 -4.59 -0.01
C PHE A 318 12.71 -5.80 0.92
N SER A 319 13.48 -5.70 2.01
CA SER A 319 13.63 -6.79 2.98
C SER A 319 12.29 -7.17 3.60
N GLN A 320 11.43 -6.21 3.97
CA GLN A 320 10.09 -6.48 4.49
C GLN A 320 9.25 -7.28 3.49
N SER A 321 9.10 -6.76 2.27
CA SER A 321 8.29 -7.41 1.23
C SER A 321 8.78 -8.82 0.93
N LEU A 322 10.09 -9.00 0.74
CA LEU A 322 10.68 -10.26 0.29
C LEU A 322 10.73 -11.33 1.39
N VAL A 323 11.07 -10.96 2.62
CA VAL A 323 11.13 -11.90 3.75
C VAL A 323 9.74 -12.33 4.17
N VAL A 324 8.79 -11.38 4.27
CA VAL A 324 7.40 -11.71 4.62
C VAL A 324 6.79 -12.59 3.52
N ALA A 325 7.01 -12.28 2.23
CA ALA A 325 6.58 -13.15 1.14
C ALA A 325 7.18 -14.57 1.24
N ALA A 326 8.49 -14.70 1.47
CA ALA A 326 9.13 -16.00 1.62
C ALA A 326 8.58 -16.80 2.82
N HIS A 327 8.35 -16.14 3.95
CA HIS A 327 7.74 -16.76 5.13
C HIS A 327 6.30 -17.20 4.86
N THR A 328 5.48 -16.31 4.28
CA THR A 328 4.11 -16.64 3.91
C THR A 328 4.07 -17.82 2.95
N LEU A 329 4.95 -17.92 1.96
CA LEU A 329 4.96 -19.04 1.02
C LEU A 329 5.23 -20.40 1.66
N GLN A 330 6.03 -20.44 2.72
CA GLN A 330 6.23 -21.67 3.50
C GLN A 330 4.95 -22.11 4.22
N LEU A 331 4.17 -21.13 4.69
CA LEU A 331 2.90 -21.36 5.36
C LEU A 331 1.73 -21.50 4.38
N TYR A 332 1.76 -20.90 3.20
CA TYR A 332 0.63 -20.81 2.29
C TYR A 332 1.10 -20.85 0.84
N PRO A 333 1.52 -22.05 0.36
CA PRO A 333 2.02 -22.20 -1.01
C PRO A 333 1.01 -21.79 -2.08
N GLU A 334 -0.29 -21.80 -1.78
CA GLU A 334 -1.36 -21.34 -2.67
C GLU A 334 -1.26 -19.85 -3.03
N ASN A 335 -0.58 -19.03 -2.21
CA ASN A 335 -0.38 -17.60 -2.46
C ASN A 335 0.81 -17.32 -3.40
N GLN A 336 1.43 -18.35 -3.98
CA GLN A 336 2.63 -18.22 -4.82
C GLN A 336 2.48 -17.24 -5.97
N GLU A 337 1.37 -17.28 -6.70
CA GLU A 337 1.18 -16.39 -7.85
C GLU A 337 1.20 -14.92 -7.44
N TYR A 338 0.53 -14.56 -6.33
CA TYR A 338 0.48 -13.20 -5.82
C TYR A 338 1.83 -12.74 -5.24
N LEU A 339 2.43 -13.56 -4.38
CA LEU A 339 3.66 -13.17 -3.66
C LEU A 339 4.91 -13.15 -4.55
N MET A 340 4.88 -13.88 -5.67
CA MET A 340 5.98 -13.88 -6.63
C MET A 340 5.99 -12.68 -7.58
N ILE A 341 4.95 -11.85 -7.60
CA ILE A 341 4.91 -10.62 -8.41
C ILE A 341 6.10 -9.73 -8.03
N THR A 342 6.16 -9.30 -6.76
CA THR A 342 7.28 -8.50 -6.25
C THR A 342 8.54 -9.34 -6.07
N ALA A 343 8.41 -10.57 -5.53
CA ALA A 343 9.59 -11.38 -5.18
C ALA A 343 10.36 -11.91 -6.41
N GLY A 344 9.73 -12.01 -7.57
CA GLY A 344 10.35 -12.51 -8.80
C GLY A 344 11.55 -11.68 -9.26
N VAL A 345 11.51 -10.37 -9.08
CA VAL A 345 12.62 -9.45 -9.44
C VAL A 345 13.22 -8.72 -8.23
N GLY A 346 12.47 -8.58 -7.13
CA GLY A 346 12.90 -7.80 -5.98
C GLY A 346 14.20 -8.29 -5.34
N TRP A 347 14.45 -9.61 -5.29
CA TRP A 347 15.73 -10.14 -4.79
C TRP A 347 16.93 -9.64 -5.60
N LYS A 348 16.81 -9.62 -6.92
CA LYS A 348 17.86 -9.12 -7.81
C LYS A 348 18.13 -7.64 -7.55
N HIS A 349 17.09 -6.84 -7.38
CA HIS A 349 17.24 -5.40 -7.11
C HIS A 349 17.85 -5.11 -5.74
N LEU A 350 17.43 -5.84 -4.69
CA LEU A 350 18.03 -5.71 -3.36
C LEU A 350 19.53 -6.06 -3.38
N VAL A 351 19.90 -7.16 -4.02
CA VAL A 351 21.31 -7.54 -4.18
C VAL A 351 22.08 -6.48 -4.97
N GLN A 352 21.51 -5.99 -6.08
CA GLN A 352 22.12 -4.96 -6.90
C GLN A 352 22.37 -3.65 -6.13
N LEU A 353 21.41 -3.21 -5.30
CA LEU A 353 21.59 -2.03 -4.42
C LEU A 353 22.80 -2.20 -3.50
N PHE A 354 22.96 -3.38 -2.91
CA PHE A 354 24.07 -3.70 -2.01
C PHE A 354 25.42 -3.83 -2.74
N GLU A 355 25.43 -4.42 -3.93
CA GLU A 355 26.65 -4.56 -4.75
C GLU A 355 27.16 -3.20 -5.25
N VAL A 356 26.26 -2.31 -5.68
CA VAL A 356 26.62 -0.95 -6.11
C VAL A 356 27.02 -0.08 -4.92
N GLY A 357 26.35 -0.26 -3.78
CA GLY A 357 26.65 0.41 -2.52
C GLY A 357 25.96 1.78 -2.38
N GLN A 358 25.79 2.18 -1.12
CA GLN A 358 25.02 3.38 -0.73
C GLN A 358 25.47 4.64 -1.46
N GLU A 359 26.76 4.97 -1.42
CA GLU A 359 27.29 6.23 -1.98
C GLU A 359 27.01 6.37 -3.49
N ALA A 360 27.21 5.29 -4.26
CA ALA A 360 26.99 5.30 -5.70
C ALA A 360 25.50 5.38 -6.06
N VAL A 361 24.64 4.66 -5.34
CA VAL A 361 23.18 4.72 -5.55
C VAL A 361 22.63 6.09 -5.18
N GLU A 362 23.00 6.61 -4.01
CA GLU A 362 22.58 7.94 -3.55
C GLU A 362 23.05 9.04 -4.49
N LYS A 363 24.26 8.93 -5.03
CA LYS A 363 24.74 9.85 -6.07
C LYS A 363 23.81 9.88 -7.28
N ILE A 364 23.43 8.71 -7.81
CA ILE A 364 22.49 8.61 -8.95
C ILE A 364 21.16 9.28 -8.60
N TRP A 365 20.60 8.96 -7.44
CA TRP A 365 19.30 9.50 -7.02
C TRP A 365 19.34 11.01 -6.81
N PHE A 366 20.36 11.51 -6.11
CA PHE A 366 20.45 12.91 -5.73
C PHE A 366 20.83 13.81 -6.91
N GLU A 367 21.75 13.39 -7.78
CA GLU A 367 22.07 14.15 -9.00
C GLU A 367 20.85 14.24 -9.93
N THR A 368 20.08 13.15 -10.04
CA THR A 368 18.84 13.14 -10.83
C THR A 368 17.80 14.07 -10.20
N ALA A 369 17.60 14.02 -8.88
CA ALA A 369 16.64 14.90 -8.19
C ALA A 369 17.00 16.39 -8.31
N ASP A 370 18.29 16.71 -8.15
CA ASP A 370 18.79 18.07 -8.26
C ASP A 370 18.67 18.60 -9.70
N ALA A 371 18.80 17.74 -10.72
CA ALA A 371 18.58 18.13 -12.12
C ALA A 371 17.15 18.61 -12.37
N TYR A 372 16.14 17.97 -11.79
CA TYR A 372 14.74 18.43 -11.87
C TYR A 372 14.56 19.78 -11.17
N ALA A 373 15.14 19.95 -9.98
CA ALA A 373 15.05 21.19 -9.23
C ALA A 373 15.70 22.37 -9.96
N ASN A 374 16.82 22.13 -10.64
CA ASN A 374 17.49 23.13 -11.46
C ASN A 374 16.69 23.46 -12.72
N ALA A 375 16.12 22.46 -13.40
CA ALA A 375 15.28 22.67 -14.57
C ALA A 375 13.99 23.45 -14.24
N ALA A 376 13.44 23.31 -13.03
CA ALA A 376 12.27 24.07 -12.59
C ALA A 376 12.56 25.55 -12.22
N ARG A 377 13.85 25.90 -12.02
CA ARG A 377 14.30 27.28 -11.70
C ARG A 377 14.78 28.06 -12.92
N ALA A 378 15.18 27.36 -13.98
CA ALA A 378 15.56 27.93 -15.27
C ALA A 378 14.30 28.31 -16.07
#